data_AF-A0A351A2J9-F1
#
_entry.id   AF-A0A351A2J9-F1
#
_cell.length_a   1.000
_cell.length_b   1.000
_cell.length_c   1.000
_cell.angle_alpha   90.00
_cell.angle_beta   90.00
_cell.angle_gamma   90.00
#
_symmetry.space_group_name_H-M   'P 1'
#
loop_
_entity.id
_entity.type
_entity.pdbx_description
1 polymer ?
#
loop_
_entity_poly.entity_id
_entity_poly.type
_entity_poly.pdbx_seq_one_letter_code
_entity_poly.pdbx_strand_id
1 'polypeptide(L)'
;ARLLVSIHHDSVNAFELRPWQWAGRALDYNDDFAGHSLFVSRDNPDTAMSILCARVIGARLQRMGFEPTHKNGRRREYVDFEHAVHYFDGLAVLRHARMPAVLFEAGVLKNRDEELLLQDPQRQARMADGIATALAACLGHGVPADDEATADRRSP
;
A
#
# COMPACT_ATOMS: atom_id res chain seq x y z
N ALA A 1 7.16 5.48 18.77
CA ALA A 1 6.67 6.13 17.55
C ALA A 1 5.15 6.09 17.54
N ARG A 2 4.47 7.00 16.82
CA ARG A 2 2.99 7.01 16.71
C ARG A 2 2.45 6.13 15.58
N LEU A 3 3.31 5.81 14.60
CA LEU A 3 3.01 4.99 13.43
C LEU A 3 4.33 4.51 12.81
N LEU A 4 4.31 3.37 12.13
CA LEU A 4 5.33 2.93 11.18
C LEU A 4 4.73 2.91 9.77
N VAL A 5 5.46 3.46 8.79
CA VAL A 5 5.13 3.34 7.36
C VAL A 5 6.30 2.70 6.63
N SER A 6 6.07 1.53 6.03
CA SER A 6 7.04 0.87 5.16
C SER A 6 6.75 1.27 3.71
N ILE A 7 7.72 1.87 3.03
CA ILE A 7 7.57 2.35 1.64
C ILE A 7 8.18 1.33 0.69
N HIS A 8 7.40 0.89 -0.29
CA HIS A 8 7.75 -0.14 -1.25
C HIS A 8 7.28 0.24 -2.66
N HIS A 9 7.72 -0.56 -3.63
CA HIS A 9 7.06 -0.73 -4.91
C HIS A 9 6.63 -2.20 -5.02
N ASP A 10 5.67 -2.49 -5.88
CA ASP A 10 5.23 -3.85 -6.21
C ASP A 10 5.93 -4.35 -7.49
N SER A 11 5.71 -5.61 -7.80
CA SER A 11 6.09 -6.29 -9.05
C SER A 11 4.97 -7.25 -9.47
N VAL A 12 5.24 -8.16 -10.39
CA VAL A 12 4.32 -9.24 -10.76
C VAL A 12 5.01 -10.60 -10.60
N ASN A 13 4.24 -11.68 -10.67
CA ASN A 13 4.80 -13.02 -10.65
C ASN A 13 5.52 -13.33 -11.97
N ALA A 14 6.45 -14.28 -11.93
CA ALA A 14 7.24 -14.66 -13.10
C ALA A 14 6.38 -15.08 -14.31
N PHE A 15 5.23 -15.73 -14.10
CA PHE A 15 4.34 -16.15 -15.19
C PHE A 15 3.53 -15.01 -15.83
N GLU A 16 3.50 -13.83 -15.19
CA GLU A 16 2.83 -12.63 -15.71
C GLU A 16 3.76 -11.78 -16.57
N LEU A 17 5.06 -12.10 -16.58
CA LEU A 17 6.09 -11.38 -17.31
C LEU A 17 6.10 -11.75 -18.80
N ARG A 18 6.25 -10.73 -19.63
CA ARG A 18 6.46 -10.85 -21.07
C ARG A 18 7.90 -10.47 -21.41
N PRO A 19 8.57 -11.18 -22.35
CA PRO A 19 9.91 -10.83 -22.75
C PRO A 19 9.95 -9.48 -23.49
N TRP A 20 11.03 -8.73 -23.29
CA TRP A 20 11.25 -7.43 -23.91
C TRP A 20 12.69 -7.28 -24.36
N GLN A 21 12.90 -6.64 -25.51
CA GLN A 21 14.21 -6.13 -25.91
C GLN A 21 14.20 -4.62 -25.88
N TRP A 22 15.11 -4.03 -25.10
CA TRP A 22 15.24 -2.58 -24.96
C TRP A 22 16.69 -2.18 -24.94
N ALA A 23 17.08 -1.24 -25.82
CA ALA A 23 18.45 -0.77 -25.95
C ALA A 23 19.50 -1.92 -26.03
N GLY A 24 19.15 -3.00 -26.75
CA GLY A 24 20.00 -4.19 -26.90
C GLY A 24 20.05 -5.12 -25.69
N ARG A 25 19.25 -4.87 -24.64
CA ARG A 25 19.16 -5.71 -23.44
C ARG A 25 17.88 -6.56 -23.47
N ALA A 26 18.02 -7.84 -23.12
CA ALA A 26 16.89 -8.69 -22.79
C ALA A 26 16.37 -8.33 -21.39
N LEU A 27 15.12 -7.88 -21.33
CA LEU A 27 14.38 -7.51 -20.13
C LEU A 27 13.03 -8.24 -20.13
N ASP A 28 12.21 -7.93 -19.14
CA ASP A 28 10.83 -8.37 -19.05
C ASP A 28 9.94 -7.23 -18.54
N TYR A 29 8.64 -7.36 -18.79
CA TYR A 29 7.65 -6.36 -18.40
C TYR A 29 6.27 -6.96 -18.15
N ASN A 30 5.41 -6.18 -17.52
CA ASN A 30 3.97 -6.38 -17.43
C ASN A 30 3.27 -5.02 -17.37
N ASP A 31 2.50 -4.68 -18.40
CA ASP A 31 1.74 -3.43 -18.45
C ASP A 31 0.26 -3.63 -18.05
N ASP A 32 -0.12 -4.83 -17.57
CA ASP A 32 -1.50 -5.17 -17.22
C ASP A 32 -1.89 -4.60 -15.84
N PHE A 33 -0.90 -4.29 -15.00
CA PHE A 33 -1.11 -3.73 -13.68
C PHE A 33 -0.31 -2.44 -13.50
N ALA A 34 -0.93 -1.45 -12.86
CA ALA A 34 -0.32 -0.22 -12.39
C ALA A 34 -1.10 0.28 -11.17
N GLY A 35 -0.54 1.24 -10.44
CA GLY A 35 -1.21 1.93 -9.34
C GLY A 35 -0.76 1.47 -7.95
N HIS A 36 -1.22 2.19 -6.93
CA HIS A 36 -0.78 1.98 -5.55
C HIS A 36 -1.63 0.94 -4.81
N SER A 37 -1.04 0.31 -3.79
CA SER A 37 -1.81 -0.50 -2.83
C SER A 37 -1.25 -0.37 -1.41
N LEU A 38 -2.08 -0.72 -0.43
CA LEU A 38 -1.76 -0.59 0.99
C LEU A 38 -1.97 -1.92 1.70
N PHE A 39 -1.14 -2.19 2.69
CA PHE A 39 -1.22 -3.40 3.49
C PHE A 39 -1.13 -3.10 4.97
N VAL A 40 -1.93 -3.84 5.71
CA VAL A 40 -1.93 -3.91 7.18
C VAL A 40 -1.86 -5.37 7.59
N SER A 41 -1.57 -5.64 8.87
CA SER A 41 -1.61 -6.99 9.42
C SER A 41 -2.57 -7.05 10.59
N ARG A 42 -3.38 -8.10 10.65
CA ARG A 42 -4.22 -8.48 11.80
C ARG A 42 -3.41 -8.89 13.01
N ASP A 43 -2.18 -9.34 12.80
CA ASP A 43 -1.28 -9.73 13.88
C ASP A 43 -0.57 -8.52 14.52
N ASN A 44 -0.80 -7.30 14.02
CA ASN A 44 -0.32 -6.07 14.66
C ASN A 44 -1.17 -5.79 15.92
N PRO A 45 -0.57 -5.39 17.05
CA PRO A 45 -1.31 -5.11 18.29
C PRO A 45 -2.22 -3.86 18.22
N ASP A 46 -2.10 -3.04 17.18
CA ASP A 46 -2.89 -1.83 16.92
C ASP A 46 -3.33 -1.81 15.45
N THR A 47 -4.03 -2.89 15.05
CA THR A 47 -4.53 -3.09 13.69
C THR A 47 -5.62 -2.07 13.37
N ALA A 48 -6.49 -1.72 14.32
CA ALA A 48 -7.57 -0.76 14.07
C ALA A 48 -7.04 0.61 13.61
N MET A 49 -6.03 1.15 14.30
CA MET A 49 -5.40 2.40 13.86
C MET A 49 -4.62 2.23 12.55
N SER A 50 -4.04 1.06 12.30
CA SER A 50 -3.38 0.74 11.04
C SER A 50 -4.36 0.80 9.86
N ILE A 51 -5.55 0.19 10.01
CA ILE A 51 -6.62 0.20 9.01
C ILE A 51 -7.08 1.64 8.74
N LEU A 52 -7.40 2.39 9.80
CA LEU A 52 -7.83 3.77 9.68
C LEU A 52 -6.82 4.61 8.89
N CYS A 53 -5.53 4.58 9.28
CA CYS A 53 -4.51 5.35 8.58
C CYS A 53 -4.30 4.86 7.13
N ALA A 54 -4.37 3.55 6.86
CA ALA A 54 -4.27 3.03 5.50
C ALA A 54 -5.40 3.53 4.59
N ARG A 55 -6.65 3.53 5.07
CA ARG A 55 -7.81 4.08 4.33
C ARG A 55 -7.66 5.57 4.04
N VAL A 56 -7.25 6.35 5.05
CA VAL A 56 -7.07 7.80 4.87
C VAL A 56 -5.95 8.10 3.87
N ILE A 57 -4.87 7.31 3.86
CA ILE A 57 -3.81 7.42 2.85
C ILE A 57 -4.37 7.12 1.46
N GLY A 58 -5.03 5.96 1.27
CA GLY A 58 -5.60 5.58 -0.03
C GLY A 58 -6.58 6.62 -0.57
N ALA A 59 -7.52 7.07 0.28
CA ALA A 59 -8.48 8.10 -0.08
C ALA A 59 -7.82 9.43 -0.47
N ARG A 60 -6.75 9.83 0.22
CA ARG A 60 -6.01 11.06 -0.11
C ARG A 60 -5.27 10.94 -1.43
N LEU A 61 -4.60 9.82 -1.67
CA LEU A 61 -3.87 9.56 -2.92
C LEU A 61 -4.83 9.55 -4.12
N GLN A 62 -5.96 8.88 -4.01
CA GLN A 62 -6.98 8.84 -5.07
C GLN A 62 -7.57 10.23 -5.37
N ARG A 63 -7.86 11.04 -4.34
CA ARG A 63 -8.26 12.45 -4.53
C ARG A 63 -7.19 13.31 -5.20
N MET A 64 -5.93 12.89 -5.18
CA MET A 64 -4.82 13.56 -5.87
C MET A 64 -4.59 13.00 -7.29
N GLY A 65 -5.43 12.07 -7.76
CA GLY A 65 -5.33 11.42 -9.07
C GLY A 65 -4.31 10.29 -9.15
N PHE A 66 -3.93 9.70 -8.00
CA PHE A 66 -3.17 8.45 -8.00
C PHE A 66 -4.13 7.27 -8.01
N GLU A 67 -4.01 6.41 -9.02
CA GLU A 67 -4.88 5.26 -9.19
C GLU A 67 -4.52 4.11 -8.23
N PRO A 68 -5.51 3.43 -7.62
CA PRO A 68 -5.27 2.21 -6.87
C PRO A 68 -5.01 1.03 -7.82
N THR A 69 -4.35 -0.01 -7.31
CA THR A 69 -4.23 -1.30 -7.98
C THR A 69 -4.94 -2.42 -7.23
N HIS A 70 -5.68 -3.25 -7.96
CA HIS A 70 -6.37 -4.43 -7.41
C HIS A 70 -5.64 -5.74 -7.71
N LYS A 71 -4.39 -5.67 -8.20
CA LYS A 71 -3.56 -6.84 -8.56
C LYS A 71 -3.51 -7.87 -7.44
N ASN A 72 -3.41 -7.42 -6.18
CA ASN A 72 -3.27 -8.30 -5.03
C ASN A 72 -4.60 -8.91 -4.53
N GLY A 73 -5.75 -8.47 -5.04
CA GLY A 73 -7.08 -8.88 -4.56
C GLY A 73 -7.41 -10.38 -4.70
N ARG A 74 -6.73 -11.10 -5.58
CA ARG A 74 -6.88 -12.57 -5.71
C ARG A 74 -6.21 -13.36 -4.58
N ARG A 75 -5.21 -12.76 -3.92
CA ARG A 75 -4.33 -13.46 -2.95
C ARG A 75 -4.37 -12.85 -1.56
N ARG A 76 -4.90 -11.64 -1.45
CA ARG A 76 -4.92 -10.83 -0.24
C ARG A 76 -6.33 -10.28 -0.08
N GLU A 77 -6.95 -10.67 1.01
CA GLU A 77 -8.29 -10.20 1.36
C GLU A 77 -8.28 -8.67 1.52
N TYR A 78 -9.38 -8.04 1.10
CA TYR A 78 -9.57 -6.61 1.26
C TYR A 78 -9.96 -6.27 2.69
N VAL A 79 -9.30 -5.26 3.23
CA VAL A 79 -9.79 -4.44 4.36
C VAL A 79 -10.75 -3.38 3.83
N ASP A 80 -10.40 -2.82 2.68
CA ASP A 80 -11.12 -1.78 1.98
C ASP A 80 -10.84 -1.91 0.48
N PHE A 81 -11.88 -2.27 -0.28
CA PHE A 81 -11.77 -2.41 -1.72
C PHE A 81 -11.55 -1.07 -2.39
N GLU A 82 -12.31 -0.03 -2.01
CA GLU A 82 -12.26 1.29 -2.66
C GLU A 82 -10.86 1.89 -2.58
N HIS A 83 -10.20 1.74 -1.43
CA HIS A 83 -8.88 2.33 -1.17
C HIS A 83 -7.69 1.39 -1.38
N ALA A 84 -7.91 0.21 -2.00
CA ALA A 84 -6.91 -0.84 -2.22
C ALA A 84 -6.09 -1.20 -0.96
N VAL A 85 -6.79 -1.36 0.15
CA VAL A 85 -6.20 -1.79 1.42
C VAL A 85 -6.43 -3.29 1.61
N HIS A 86 -5.35 -4.01 1.87
CA HIS A 86 -5.35 -5.46 2.02
C HIS A 86 -4.81 -5.90 3.39
N TYR A 87 -5.27 -7.05 3.85
CA TYR A 87 -4.61 -7.76 4.93
C TYR A 87 -3.43 -8.59 4.39
N PHE A 88 -2.28 -8.50 5.07
CA PHE A 88 -1.13 -9.36 4.79
C PHE A 88 -0.27 -9.65 6.03
N ASP A 89 -0.59 -10.75 6.71
CA ASP A 89 0.01 -11.15 7.99
C ASP A 89 1.41 -11.79 7.89
N GLY A 90 1.83 -12.10 6.66
CA GLY A 90 3.18 -12.61 6.37
C GLY A 90 4.29 -11.55 6.46
N LEU A 91 3.93 -10.26 6.55
CA LEU A 91 4.90 -9.16 6.59
C LEU A 91 5.40 -8.93 8.02
N ALA A 92 6.61 -9.42 8.30
CA ALA A 92 7.26 -9.28 9.60
C ALA A 92 7.33 -7.82 10.10
N VAL A 93 7.53 -6.86 9.17
CA VAL A 93 7.57 -5.42 9.48
C VAL A 93 6.24 -4.90 10.02
N LEU A 94 5.11 -5.42 9.55
CA LEU A 94 3.77 -5.03 10.01
C LEU A 94 3.41 -5.77 11.29
N ARG A 95 3.60 -7.09 11.31
CA ARG A 95 3.26 -7.94 12.45
C ARG A 95 4.01 -7.61 13.73
N HIS A 96 5.31 -7.29 13.63
CA HIS A 96 6.16 -7.10 14.81
C HIS A 96 6.29 -5.64 15.26
N ALA A 97 5.68 -4.70 14.53
CA ALA A 97 5.61 -3.32 14.98
C ALA A 97 4.78 -3.23 16.27
N ARG A 98 5.27 -2.46 17.25
CA ARG A 98 4.58 -2.21 18.53
C ARG A 98 3.70 -0.96 18.51
N MET A 99 3.62 -0.33 17.34
CA MET A 99 2.81 0.82 17.00
C MET A 99 1.98 0.42 15.76
N PRO A 100 0.93 1.18 15.40
CA PRO A 100 0.22 0.91 14.16
C PRO A 100 1.21 0.92 12.98
N ALA A 101 0.96 0.07 11.99
CA ALA A 101 1.89 -0.14 10.88
C ALA A 101 1.15 -0.33 9.55
N VAL A 102 1.61 0.40 8.54
CA VAL A 102 1.11 0.32 7.16
C VAL A 102 2.29 0.07 6.22
N LEU A 103 2.12 -0.81 5.24
CA LEU A 103 3.02 -0.90 4.09
C LEU A 103 2.31 -0.25 2.90
N PHE A 104 3.01 0.65 2.23
CA PHE A 104 2.55 1.34 1.04
C PHE A 104 3.39 0.91 -0.16
N GLU A 105 2.74 0.39 -1.19
CA GLU A 105 3.35 0.13 -2.49
C GLU A 105 2.97 1.24 -3.45
N ALA A 106 3.97 1.98 -3.95
CA ALA A 106 3.76 3.20 -4.74
C ALA A 106 3.32 2.97 -6.19
N GLY A 107 3.47 1.74 -6.69
CA GLY A 107 3.24 1.35 -8.08
C GLY A 107 3.86 -0.01 -8.40
N VAL A 108 3.60 -0.53 -9.59
CA VAL A 108 4.11 -1.81 -10.10
C VAL A 108 5.33 -1.58 -10.98
N LEU A 109 6.53 -1.91 -10.49
CA LEU A 109 7.79 -1.60 -11.18
C LEU A 109 7.94 -2.29 -12.54
N LYS A 110 7.20 -3.39 -12.76
CA LYS A 110 7.23 -4.12 -14.05
C LYS A 110 6.38 -3.47 -15.14
N ASN A 111 5.58 -2.47 -14.81
CA ASN A 111 4.88 -1.65 -15.79
C ASN A 111 5.84 -0.60 -16.35
N ARG A 112 6.01 -0.59 -17.67
CA ARG A 112 7.07 0.22 -18.32
C ARG A 112 6.82 1.72 -18.16
N ASP A 113 5.57 2.15 -18.26
CA ASP A 113 5.22 3.57 -18.10
C ASP A 113 5.28 3.98 -16.62
N GLU A 114 4.77 3.12 -15.72
CA GLU A 114 4.79 3.41 -14.28
C GLU A 114 6.21 3.41 -13.69
N GLU A 115 7.13 2.56 -14.19
CA GLU A 115 8.54 2.60 -13.79
C GLU A 115 9.16 3.99 -13.97
N LEU A 116 8.90 4.63 -15.11
CA LEU A 116 9.40 5.99 -15.39
C LEU A 116 8.75 7.02 -14.47
N LEU A 117 7.43 6.90 -14.22
CA LEU A 117 6.71 7.76 -13.30
C LEU A 117 7.21 7.60 -11.86
N LEU A 118 7.57 6.39 -11.42
CA LEU A 118 8.08 6.14 -10.07
C LEU A 118 9.49 6.72 -9.87
N GLN A 119 10.24 6.95 -10.94
CA GLN A 119 11.54 7.63 -10.89
C GLN A 119 11.42 9.16 -10.84
N ASP A 120 10.25 9.73 -11.17
CA ASP A 120 10.03 11.18 -11.18
C ASP A 120 10.01 11.76 -9.74
N PRO A 121 10.97 12.64 -9.37
CA PRO A 121 11.01 13.27 -8.06
C PRO A 121 9.78 14.12 -7.74
N GLN A 122 9.16 14.75 -8.75
CA GLN A 122 7.95 15.56 -8.52
C GLN A 122 6.78 14.67 -8.14
N ARG A 123 6.62 13.52 -8.80
CA ARG A 123 5.61 12.53 -8.44
C ARG A 123 5.85 11.95 -7.05
N GLN A 124 7.10 11.62 -6.71
CA GLN A 124 7.47 11.14 -5.38
C GLN A 124 7.13 12.17 -4.29
N ALA A 125 7.47 13.45 -4.51
CA ALA A 125 7.15 14.53 -3.58
C ALA A 125 5.63 14.69 -3.39
N ARG A 126 4.84 14.61 -4.47
CA ARG A 126 3.37 14.64 -4.39
C ARG A 126 2.80 13.46 -3.61
N MET A 127 3.32 12.25 -3.80
CA MET A 127 2.89 11.08 -3.01
C MET A 127 3.25 11.26 -1.53
N ALA A 128 4.48 11.70 -1.23
CA ALA A 128 4.94 11.93 0.13
C ALA A 128 4.10 12.99 0.85
N ASP A 129 3.76 14.11 0.18
CA ASP A 129 2.88 15.14 0.72
C ASP A 129 1.45 14.61 0.98
N GLY A 130 0.92 13.82 0.04
CA GLY A 130 -0.37 13.14 0.20
C GLY A 130 -0.40 12.21 1.40
N ILE A 131 0.63 11.37 1.55
CA ILE A 131 0.79 10.46 2.69
C ILE A 131 0.93 11.27 3.98
N ALA A 132 1.85 12.23 4.06
CA ALA A 132 2.06 13.04 5.26
C ALA A 132 0.78 13.77 5.70
N THR A 133 0.03 14.34 4.75
CA THR A 133 -1.27 14.98 5.02
C THR A 133 -2.28 13.99 5.60
N ALA A 134 -2.39 12.80 4.99
CA ALA A 134 -3.27 11.74 5.48
C ALA A 134 -2.90 11.27 6.89
N LEU A 135 -1.59 11.14 7.17
CA LEU A 135 -1.08 10.74 8.47
C LEU A 135 -1.36 11.78 9.55
N ALA A 136 -1.18 13.06 9.23
CA ALA A 136 -1.53 14.15 10.15
C ALA A 136 -3.02 14.10 10.53
N ALA A 137 -3.90 13.82 9.56
CA ALA A 137 -5.33 13.69 9.80
C ALA A 137 -5.67 12.46 10.66
N CYS A 138 -5.20 11.25 10.30
CA CYS A 138 -5.53 10.04 11.05
C CYS A 138 -4.96 10.06 12.48
N LEU A 139 -3.70 10.49 12.65
CA LEU A 139 -3.05 10.50 13.96
C LEU A 139 -3.49 11.65 14.87
N GLY A 140 -4.00 12.74 14.30
CA GLY A 140 -4.45 13.92 15.04
C GLY A 140 -5.91 13.89 15.43
N HIS A 141 -6.77 13.30 14.57
CA HIS A 141 -8.23 13.43 14.68
C HIS A 141 -8.99 12.13 14.42
N GLY A 142 -8.30 11.08 13.99
CA GLY A 142 -8.94 9.82 13.63
C GLY A 142 -9.32 8.99 14.85
N VAL A 143 -10.50 8.38 14.78
CA VAL A 143 -10.99 7.37 15.72
C VAL A 143 -11.31 6.14 14.87
N PRO A 144 -10.67 4.97 15.11
CA PRO A 144 -11.02 3.74 14.41
C PRO A 144 -12.48 3.37 14.63
N ALA A 145 -13.08 2.65 13.69
CA ALA A 145 -14.45 2.18 13.86
C ALA A 145 -14.54 1.12 14.98
N ASP A 146 -15.69 1.03 15.65
CA ASP A 146 -15.87 0.16 16.81
C ASP A 146 -15.65 -1.33 16.48
N ASP A 147 -16.00 -1.74 15.26
CA ASP A 147 -15.80 -3.10 14.74
C ASP A 147 -14.31 -3.39 14.43
N GLU A 148 -13.55 -2.40 13.96
CA GLU A 148 -12.10 -2.51 13.74
C GLU A 148 -11.33 -2.65 15.04
N ALA A 149 -11.74 -1.92 16.08
CA ALA A 149 -11.17 -2.06 17.43
C ALA A 149 -11.40 -3.47 18.00
N THR A 150 -12.38 -4.22 17.48
CA THR A 150 -12.55 -5.63 17.84
C THR A 150 -11.58 -6.56 17.10
N ALA A 151 -11.02 -6.15 15.96
CA ALA A 151 -9.97 -6.89 15.27
C ALA A 151 -8.68 -7.00 16.10
N ASP A 152 -8.43 -6.04 17.00
CA ASP A 152 -7.31 -6.06 17.94
C ASP A 152 -7.49 -7.06 19.10
N ARG A 153 -8.71 -7.60 19.29
CA ARG A 153 -8.96 -8.67 20.26
C ARG A 153 -8.55 -9.99 19.63
N ARG A 154 -7.36 -10.47 19.97
CA ARG A 154 -6.99 -11.88 19.75
C ARG A 154 -8.12 -12.78 20.23
N SER A 155 -8.61 -13.67 19.37
CA SER A 155 -9.39 -14.82 19.84
C SER A 155 -8.57 -15.56 20.91
N PRO A 156 -9.21 -15.98 22.02
CA PRO A 156 -8.52 -16.68 23.12
C PRO A 156 -7.84 -17.97 22.66
#